data_AF-A0A087E668-F1
#
_entry.id   AF-A0A087E668-F1
#
_cell.length_a   1.000
_cell.length_b   1.000
_cell.length_c   1.000
_cell.angle_alpha   90.00
_cell.angle_beta   90.00
_cell.angle_gamma   90.00
#
_symmetry.space_group_name_H-M   'P 1'
#
loop_
_entity.id
_entity.type
_entity.pdbx_description
1 polymer ?
#
loop_
_entity_poly.entity_id
_entity_poly.type
_entity_poly.pdbx_seq_one_letter_code
_entity_poly.pdbx_strand_id
1 'polypeptide(L)'
;MRASGESASSPNAIPSVGLRSQLTSRALRKGPAWHRHPRRPSLGSRRPSANMVCTFLRAVHATNSRRARPPTPTQTPDKPAVATHIGAASNAFGVPTPLGKPAASMAGMTTEHSTTTFADLTTIGVGGPIRTFLTPDTRDGVIDAVRQADAAGSPLSVIGGGSNLLAADAPFDGVVVRDARQDIRFGSPQADDTVAVSADAGCNWDDFVAESVAHGLEGVEGLSGIPGTVGASVVQNIGAYGQEVASSVAQVEAWDREESRTVTLDPQHLRFGYRMSALKASMYDAPAQPSDRFFPTPRFVVLSVTLRLHRGAEGTVGYGQLAKALGVEVGDRMPVAAIRDAVLKVRAAKGMLEDAHRYDIPLMAGAKRADTVQAALQAQREATGSDGPDFNRHSCGSFFMNPILDDTQAARLPQDAPRFPAVLPSGESGTKTSAAWLIDHAGFHRGYAVAAGAPASLSTLHTLALTNRGSARAADIAELARTVRDGVEQAFGVRLVPEPVLVGVTF
;
A
#
# COMPACT_ATOMS: atom_id res chain seq x y z
N MET A 1 23.52 -21.10 -75.75
CA MET A 1 22.78 -22.18 -75.07
C MET A 1 21.41 -21.64 -74.67
N ARG A 2 20.37 -22.03 -75.45
CA ARG A 2 18.92 -22.20 -75.15
C ARG A 2 18.28 -21.28 -74.08
N ALA A 3 17.32 -20.37 -74.33
CA ALA A 3 16.00 -20.44 -75.01
C ALA A 3 15.14 -21.61 -74.50
N SER A 4 13.84 -21.56 -74.12
CA SER A 4 12.66 -20.74 -74.47
C SER A 4 11.47 -21.26 -73.62
N GLY A 5 10.49 -20.45 -73.19
CA GLY A 5 9.09 -20.46 -73.69
C GLY A 5 8.10 -20.39 -72.51
N GLU A 6 7.26 -19.35 -72.40
CA GLU A 6 5.84 -19.22 -72.88
C GLU A 6 4.81 -19.81 -71.87
N SER A 7 3.66 -19.21 -71.53
CA SER A 7 2.73 -18.28 -72.21
C SER A 7 1.88 -17.48 -71.17
N ALA A 8 1.67 -16.17 -71.33
CA ALA A 8 0.44 -15.46 -71.78
C ALA A 8 -0.89 -15.91 -71.11
N SER A 9 -1.73 -15.06 -70.47
CA SER A 9 -2.41 -13.89 -71.05
C SER A 9 -3.08 -12.96 -69.99
N SER A 10 -3.14 -11.65 -70.28
CA SER A 10 -4.08 -10.64 -69.72
C SER A 10 -5.28 -10.48 -70.70
N PRO A 11 -6.22 -9.49 -70.64
CA PRO A 11 -6.48 -8.35 -69.71
C PRO A 11 -7.99 -8.00 -69.45
N ASN A 12 -8.23 -6.84 -68.78
CA ASN A 12 -9.44 -5.97 -68.80
C ASN A 12 -10.74 -6.48 -68.15
N ALA A 13 -11.73 -5.70 -67.71
CA ALA A 13 -11.93 -4.33 -67.21
C ALA A 13 -13.47 -4.23 -66.92
N ILE A 14 -13.87 -3.70 -65.75
CA ILE A 14 -15.03 -2.80 -65.40
C ILE A 14 -16.36 -2.96 -66.22
N PRO A 15 -17.59 -3.10 -65.64
CA PRO A 15 -18.29 -1.98 -64.95
C PRO A 15 -19.38 -2.28 -63.90
N SER A 16 -19.84 -1.15 -63.35
CA SER A 16 -20.92 -0.79 -62.40
C SER A 16 -22.35 -1.32 -62.62
N VAL A 17 -23.18 -1.09 -61.58
CA VAL A 17 -24.66 -0.94 -61.45
C VAL A 17 -25.18 -1.97 -60.43
N GLY A 18 -25.91 -1.68 -59.34
CA GLY A 18 -26.76 -0.56 -58.96
C GLY A 18 -28.19 -1.07 -58.75
N LEU A 19 -28.76 -0.94 -57.54
CA LEU A 19 -30.21 -0.88 -57.17
C LEU A 19 -30.30 -0.99 -55.62
N ARG A 20 -30.61 0.02 -54.80
CA ARG A 20 -31.85 0.82 -54.57
C ARG A 20 -33.12 0.02 -54.22
N SER A 21 -33.57 0.15 -52.97
CA SER A 21 -34.95 0.51 -52.55
C SER A 21 -34.90 1.03 -51.09
N GLN A 22 -35.13 2.33 -50.83
CA GLN A 22 -36.41 3.05 -50.63
C GLN A 22 -37.08 2.75 -49.28
N LEU A 23 -37.06 3.70 -48.33
CA LEU A 23 -38.13 4.69 -47.97
C LEU A 23 -38.66 4.30 -46.55
N THR A 24 -38.99 5.16 -45.59
CA THR A 24 -39.53 6.53 -45.58
C THR A 24 -39.18 7.27 -44.27
N SER A 25 -39.11 8.59 -44.37
CA SER A 25 -39.14 9.59 -43.30
C SER A 25 -40.53 9.75 -42.65
N ARG A 26 -40.59 10.09 -41.36
CA ARG A 26 -41.58 11.05 -40.84
C ARG A 26 -41.14 11.71 -39.52
N ALA A 27 -41.01 13.03 -39.58
CA ALA A 27 -40.98 13.92 -38.43
C ALA A 27 -42.39 14.08 -37.84
N LEU A 28 -42.49 14.38 -36.53
CA LEU A 28 -43.24 15.50 -35.93
C LEU A 28 -43.36 15.39 -34.39
N ARG A 29 -42.86 16.44 -33.74
CA ARG A 29 -43.48 17.24 -32.64
C ARG A 29 -43.56 16.73 -31.19
N LYS A 30 -43.00 17.61 -30.34
CA LYS A 30 -43.53 18.22 -29.10
C LYS A 30 -43.48 17.38 -27.80
N GLY A 31 -42.70 17.89 -26.84
CA GLY A 31 -42.74 17.49 -25.43
C GLY A 31 -44.02 17.90 -24.71
N PRO A 32 -44.08 17.69 -23.39
CA PRO A 32 -44.19 18.87 -22.53
C PRO A 32 -43.35 18.82 -21.25
N ALA A 33 -43.12 20.03 -20.75
CA ALA A 33 -42.62 20.37 -19.42
C ALA A 33 -43.57 19.91 -18.30
N TRP A 34 -43.03 19.68 -17.10
CA TRP A 34 -43.79 19.70 -15.86
C TRP A 34 -43.10 20.59 -14.82
N HIS A 35 -43.79 21.67 -14.48
CA HIS A 35 -43.51 22.56 -13.36
C HIS A 35 -44.45 22.20 -12.18
N ARG A 36 -43.90 22.36 -10.96
CA ARG A 36 -44.56 22.81 -9.70
C ARG A 36 -45.49 21.84 -8.94
N HIS A 37 -45.06 21.55 -7.70
CA HIS A 37 -45.85 21.40 -6.46
C HIS A 37 -46.89 22.55 -6.25
N PRO A 38 -47.82 22.54 -5.27
CA PRO A 38 -48.02 21.63 -4.11
C PRO A 38 -49.49 21.21 -3.85
N ARG A 39 -49.74 20.31 -2.88
CA ARG A 39 -50.77 20.47 -1.81
C ARG A 39 -50.79 19.30 -0.83
N ARG A 40 -50.76 19.64 0.46
CA ARG A 40 -51.13 18.81 1.62
C ARG A 40 -52.62 18.42 1.57
N PRO A 41 -53.00 17.39 2.33
CA PRO A 41 -54.05 17.57 3.32
C PRO A 41 -53.62 17.13 4.73
N SER A 42 -54.19 17.82 5.70
CA SER A 42 -54.01 17.68 7.14
C SER A 42 -55.05 16.75 7.78
N LEU A 43 -54.62 16.13 8.89
CA LEU A 43 -55.38 15.82 10.11
C LEU A 43 -56.59 14.87 10.03
N GLY A 44 -56.40 13.68 10.59
CA GLY A 44 -57.46 12.80 11.09
C GLY A 44 -56.95 12.03 12.31
N SER A 45 -57.52 12.33 13.47
CA SER A 45 -57.21 11.82 14.80
C SER A 45 -57.63 10.36 14.98
N ARG A 46 -56.87 9.61 15.83
CA ARG A 46 -57.40 8.71 16.88
C ARG A 46 -56.26 7.99 17.63
N ARG A 47 -56.20 8.19 18.96
CA ARG A 47 -55.55 7.29 19.93
C ARG A 47 -56.46 6.06 20.17
N PRO A 48 -55.91 4.95 20.68
CA PRO A 48 -56.17 4.54 22.07
C PRO A 48 -54.86 4.23 22.81
N SER A 49 -54.59 4.81 23.99
CA SER A 49 -54.95 4.36 25.35
C SER A 49 -54.07 3.22 25.91
N ALA A 50 -53.29 3.58 26.92
CA ALA A 50 -52.55 2.70 27.81
C ALA A 50 -53.40 2.22 29.00
N ASN A 51 -53.05 1.05 29.53
CA ASN A 51 -53.13 0.55 30.93
C ASN A 51 -52.69 -0.94 30.85
N MET A 52 -51.94 -1.56 31.77
CA MET A 52 -51.78 -1.41 33.22
C MET A 52 -50.44 -2.16 33.59
N VAL A 53 -49.49 -1.62 34.37
CA VAL A 53 -49.32 -1.77 35.86
C VAL A 53 -48.85 -3.19 36.26
N CYS A 54 -47.91 -3.50 37.18
CA CYS A 54 -47.13 -2.85 38.26
C CYS A 54 -45.88 -3.75 38.49
N THR A 55 -44.67 -3.24 38.75
CA THR A 55 -44.09 -2.83 40.05
C THR A 55 -43.95 -3.97 41.08
N PHE A 56 -42.72 -4.27 41.52
CA PHE A 56 -42.35 -4.25 42.95
C PHE A 56 -40.84 -4.06 43.17
N LEU A 57 -40.51 -3.21 44.14
CA LEU A 57 -39.19 -2.75 44.57
C LEU A 57 -39.09 -2.95 46.10
N ARG A 58 -37.83 -3.00 46.58
CA ARG A 58 -37.29 -2.95 47.96
C ARG A 58 -37.05 -4.31 48.64
N ALA A 59 -35.82 -4.73 49.00
CA ALA A 59 -34.63 -4.15 49.67
C ALA A 59 -34.64 -4.32 51.21
N VAL A 60 -33.41 -4.42 51.79
CA VAL A 60 -32.94 -4.31 53.22
C VAL A 60 -32.45 -5.65 53.82
N HIS A 61 -31.26 -5.86 54.46
CA HIS A 61 -30.14 -5.05 55.01
C HIS A 61 -28.83 -5.90 55.05
N ALA A 62 -27.62 -5.38 54.77
CA ALA A 62 -26.59 -4.78 55.67
C ALA A 62 -25.94 -5.75 56.70
N THR A 63 -24.61 -5.95 56.75
CA THR A 63 -23.63 -5.01 57.36
C THR A 63 -22.15 -5.40 57.16
N ASN A 64 -21.31 -4.36 56.95
CA ASN A 64 -19.87 -4.09 57.25
C ASN A 64 -18.90 -5.25 57.66
N SER A 65 -17.64 -5.28 57.21
CA SER A 65 -16.57 -4.36 57.67
C SER A 65 -15.18 -4.58 57.00
N ARG A 66 -14.45 -3.46 56.78
CA ARG A 66 -12.98 -3.24 56.93
C ARG A 66 -11.94 -3.68 55.87
N ARG A 67 -11.34 -2.64 55.24
CA ARG A 67 -9.91 -2.31 55.01
C ARG A 67 -8.87 -3.45 54.85
N ALA A 68 -8.13 -3.45 53.73
CA ALA A 68 -6.69 -3.07 53.64
C ALA A 68 -6.03 -3.53 52.31
N ARG A 69 -5.16 -2.68 51.75
CA ARG A 69 -4.04 -2.96 50.81
C ARG A 69 -2.83 -2.19 51.38
N PRO A 70 -1.55 -2.45 51.04
CA PRO A 70 -0.92 -3.54 50.26
C PRO A 70 0.32 -4.13 51.01
N PRO A 71 1.23 -4.89 50.34
CA PRO A 71 2.63 -4.40 50.39
C PRO A 71 3.44 -4.56 49.08
N THR A 72 4.45 -3.69 48.97
CA THR A 72 5.57 -3.58 48.01
C THR A 72 6.73 -4.54 48.42
N PRO A 73 7.74 -4.80 47.56
CA PRO A 73 8.68 -5.90 47.70
C PRO A 73 9.91 -5.57 48.57
N THR A 74 10.48 -6.61 49.19
CA THR A 74 11.66 -6.58 50.07
C THR A 74 12.99 -6.67 49.31
N GLN A 75 13.98 -5.91 49.80
CA GLN A 75 15.40 -5.91 49.40
C GLN A 75 16.22 -7.07 50.02
N THR A 76 17.30 -7.41 49.29
CA THR A 76 18.58 -8.15 49.52
C THR A 76 19.02 -8.61 50.93
N PRO A 77 19.94 -9.61 50.99
CA PRO A 77 21.35 -9.25 51.29
C PRO A 77 22.46 -10.07 50.58
N ASP A 78 23.55 -9.35 50.31
CA ASP A 78 25.00 -9.65 50.38
C ASP A 78 25.72 -10.91 49.84
N LYS A 79 26.88 -10.60 49.23
CA LYS A 79 27.99 -11.45 48.76
C LYS A 79 28.79 -12.09 49.92
N PRO A 80 29.77 -12.96 49.61
CA PRO A 80 31.15 -12.45 49.72
C PRO A 80 32.08 -12.86 48.57
N ALA A 81 33.09 -12.02 48.37
CA ALA A 81 34.24 -12.24 47.49
C ALA A 81 35.39 -12.94 48.24
N VAL A 82 36.20 -13.72 47.53
CA VAL A 82 37.50 -14.20 47.98
C VAL A 82 38.56 -13.78 46.94
N ALA A 83 39.64 -13.18 47.43
CA ALA A 83 40.80 -12.72 46.69
C ALA A 83 42.02 -13.62 46.96
N THR A 84 43.14 -13.33 46.28
CA THR A 84 44.57 -13.77 46.39
C THR A 84 45.05 -14.72 45.27
N HIS A 85 46.26 -14.63 44.70
CA HIS A 85 47.44 -13.76 44.85
C HIS A 85 48.41 -13.95 43.64
N ILE A 86 49.15 -12.87 43.29
CA ILE A 86 50.60 -12.73 42.98
C ILE A 86 51.28 -13.61 41.90
N GLY A 87 52.08 -12.96 41.03
CA GLY A 87 53.32 -13.55 40.48
C GLY A 87 53.88 -12.86 39.22
N ALA A 88 54.89 -12.00 39.39
CA ALA A 88 55.66 -11.38 38.31
C ALA A 88 56.78 -12.30 37.79
N ALA A 89 57.17 -12.19 36.52
CA ALA A 89 58.56 -12.39 36.05
C ALA A 89 58.77 -11.87 34.61
N SER A 90 59.86 -11.13 34.46
CA SER A 90 60.43 -10.53 33.26
C SER A 90 61.24 -11.56 32.43
N ASN A 91 61.33 -11.37 31.10
CA ASN A 91 62.62 -11.25 30.41
C ASN A 91 62.46 -10.96 28.90
N ALA A 92 63.36 -10.10 28.43
CA ALA A 92 63.48 -9.56 27.08
C ALA A 92 64.16 -10.53 26.10
N PHE A 93 63.98 -10.31 24.78
CA PHE A 93 65.04 -9.94 23.81
C PHE A 93 64.55 -10.14 22.36
N GLY A 94 64.79 -9.15 21.49
CA GLY A 94 64.88 -9.34 20.03
C GLY A 94 64.03 -8.40 19.17
N VAL A 95 64.61 -7.26 18.77
CA VAL A 95 64.15 -6.42 17.65
C VAL A 95 64.85 -6.91 16.36
N PRO A 96 64.18 -6.86 15.19
CA PRO A 96 64.72 -6.03 14.10
C PRO A 96 63.67 -5.16 13.38
N THR A 97 63.97 -3.85 13.36
CA THR A 97 63.88 -2.82 12.29
C THR A 97 62.61 -2.71 11.39
N PRO A 98 62.08 -1.48 11.20
CA PRO A 98 60.89 -1.24 10.38
C PRO A 98 61.22 -1.10 8.89
N LEU A 99 60.44 -1.75 8.04
CA LEU A 99 60.45 -1.57 6.59
C LEU A 99 59.09 -1.05 6.11
N GLY A 100 59.10 0.14 5.50
CA GLY A 100 58.34 0.43 4.28
C GLY A 100 56.87 0.85 4.41
N LYS A 101 56.64 2.15 4.21
CA LYS A 101 55.37 2.79 3.77
C LYS A 101 54.73 2.05 2.55
N PRO A 102 53.40 2.15 2.34
CA PRO A 102 52.82 3.39 1.82
C PRO A 102 51.62 3.91 2.61
N ALA A 103 51.71 5.17 3.01
CA ALA A 103 50.54 6.04 3.02
C ALA A 103 50.25 6.40 1.56
N ALA A 104 49.31 5.68 0.95
CA ALA A 104 48.67 6.12 -0.29
C ALA A 104 47.45 6.97 0.09
N SER A 105 47.61 8.28 -0.06
CA SER A 105 46.60 9.24 -0.53
C SER A 105 45.12 8.77 -0.47
N MET A 106 44.42 9.12 0.61
CA MET A 106 42.96 9.25 0.64
C MET A 106 42.54 10.52 -0.12
N ALA A 107 42.80 10.55 -1.42
CA ALA A 107 42.34 11.59 -2.33
C ALA A 107 41.89 10.93 -3.63
N GLY A 108 40.58 10.95 -3.88
CA GLY A 108 39.99 10.58 -5.16
C GLY A 108 39.45 9.16 -5.29
N MET A 109 38.70 8.64 -4.31
CA MET A 109 37.66 7.64 -4.63
C MET A 109 36.37 8.39 -4.86
N THR A 110 36.11 8.77 -6.11
CA THR A 110 34.75 9.08 -6.54
C THR A 110 33.94 7.81 -6.36
N THR A 111 33.07 7.76 -5.35
CA THR A 111 32.05 6.72 -5.24
C THR A 111 31.19 6.79 -6.49
N GLU A 112 31.38 5.84 -7.42
CA GLU A 112 30.51 5.75 -8.59
C GLU A 112 29.11 5.36 -8.12
N HIS A 113 28.16 6.29 -8.27
CA HIS A 113 26.75 6.00 -8.11
C HIS A 113 26.25 5.26 -9.35
N SER A 114 25.33 4.31 -9.15
CA SER A 114 24.49 3.83 -10.24
C SER A 114 23.83 5.03 -10.94
N THR A 115 23.59 4.91 -12.25
CA THR A 115 22.77 5.88 -12.99
C THR A 115 21.29 5.82 -12.58
N THR A 116 20.90 4.85 -11.75
CA THR A 116 19.54 4.67 -11.24
C THR A 116 19.23 5.62 -10.09
N THR A 117 18.02 6.18 -10.11
CA THR A 117 17.47 7.01 -9.04
C THR A 117 16.25 6.35 -8.40
N PHE A 118 15.85 6.82 -7.22
CA PHE A 118 14.54 6.45 -6.66
C PHE A 118 13.37 6.98 -7.51
N ALA A 119 13.54 8.08 -8.24
CA ALA A 119 12.51 8.57 -9.15
C ALA A 119 12.18 7.55 -10.26
N ASP A 120 13.16 6.80 -10.75
CA ASP A 120 12.94 5.74 -11.75
C ASP A 120 12.13 4.55 -11.20
N LEU A 121 12.19 4.34 -9.88
CA LEU A 121 11.70 3.13 -9.22
C LEU A 121 10.40 3.35 -8.42
N THR A 122 10.03 4.60 -8.12
CA THR A 122 8.86 4.94 -7.30
C THR A 122 7.65 5.34 -8.15
N THR A 123 6.44 5.02 -7.69
CA THR A 123 5.20 5.44 -8.39
C THR A 123 5.00 6.95 -8.39
N ILE A 124 5.54 7.66 -7.38
CA ILE A 124 5.48 9.12 -7.31
C ILE A 124 6.48 9.80 -8.25
N GLY A 125 7.46 9.07 -8.77
CA GLY A 125 8.47 9.61 -9.69
C GLY A 125 9.41 10.61 -9.01
N VAL A 126 9.74 10.39 -7.74
CA VAL A 126 10.55 11.31 -6.92
C VAL A 126 11.64 10.54 -6.17
N GLY A 127 12.82 11.14 -6.05
CA GLY A 127 13.93 10.67 -5.22
C GLY A 127 15.26 10.61 -5.95
N GLY A 128 16.35 10.70 -5.18
CA GLY A 128 17.71 10.93 -5.65
C GLY A 128 18.43 9.68 -6.16
N PRO A 129 19.71 9.86 -6.57
CA PRO A 129 20.57 8.77 -7.05
C PRO A 129 20.79 7.67 -6.02
N ILE A 130 20.93 6.44 -6.49
CA ILE A 130 21.22 5.26 -5.67
C ILE A 130 22.67 4.86 -5.89
N ARG A 131 23.43 4.62 -4.81
CA ARG A 131 24.82 4.12 -4.95
C ARG A 131 24.85 2.75 -5.63
N THR A 132 24.16 1.76 -5.07
CA THR A 132 24.14 0.38 -5.62
C THR A 132 22.70 -0.10 -5.76
N PHE A 133 22.31 -0.52 -6.96
CA PHE A 133 21.00 -1.11 -7.23
C PHE A 133 21.16 -2.56 -7.72
N LEU A 134 20.47 -3.49 -7.08
CA LEU A 134 20.53 -4.93 -7.37
C LEU A 134 19.13 -5.48 -7.63
N THR A 135 19.02 -6.34 -8.64
CA THR A 135 17.78 -7.03 -9.01
C THR A 135 17.96 -8.54 -9.09
N PRO A 136 18.23 -9.21 -7.96
CA PRO A 136 18.42 -10.66 -7.96
C PRO A 136 17.14 -11.39 -8.41
N ASP A 137 17.33 -12.41 -9.24
CA ASP A 137 16.28 -13.24 -9.85
C ASP A 137 16.20 -14.64 -9.22
N THR A 138 16.92 -14.87 -8.12
CA THR A 138 16.89 -16.10 -7.34
C THR A 138 16.68 -15.79 -5.86
N ARG A 139 16.08 -16.75 -5.15
CA ARG A 139 15.83 -16.65 -3.71
C ARG A 139 17.13 -16.40 -2.95
N ASP A 140 18.17 -17.17 -3.26
CA ASP A 140 19.47 -17.06 -2.60
C ASP A 140 20.18 -15.77 -2.99
N GLY A 141 20.01 -15.28 -4.23
CA GLY A 141 20.50 -13.97 -4.64
C GLY A 141 19.90 -12.80 -3.84
N VAL A 142 18.61 -12.86 -3.51
CA VAL A 142 17.96 -11.88 -2.62
C VAL A 142 18.60 -11.93 -1.23
N ILE A 143 18.74 -13.13 -0.66
CA ILE A 143 19.35 -13.32 0.67
C ILE A 143 20.80 -12.83 0.68
N ASP A 144 21.58 -13.17 -0.34
CA ASP A 144 22.99 -12.79 -0.43
C ASP A 144 23.17 -11.28 -0.57
N ALA A 145 22.34 -10.60 -1.37
CA ALA A 145 22.38 -9.16 -1.50
C ALA A 145 22.12 -8.46 -0.16
N VAL A 146 21.10 -8.92 0.59
CA VAL A 146 20.75 -8.39 1.91
C VAL A 146 21.88 -8.66 2.92
N ARG A 147 22.35 -9.92 2.97
CA ARG A 147 23.41 -10.37 3.88
C ARG A 147 24.72 -9.62 3.66
N GLN A 148 25.10 -9.36 2.41
CA GLN A 148 26.30 -8.60 2.07
C GLN A 148 26.18 -7.12 2.49
N ALA A 149 25.02 -6.50 2.26
CA ALA A 149 24.78 -5.13 2.70
C ALA A 149 24.85 -5.00 4.24
N ASP A 150 24.23 -5.94 4.96
CA ASP A 150 24.25 -5.99 6.42
C ASP A 150 25.66 -6.22 6.97
N ALA A 151 26.41 -7.18 6.41
CA ALA A 151 27.79 -7.47 6.80
C ALA A 151 28.74 -6.28 6.54
N ALA A 152 28.47 -5.48 5.52
CA ALA A 152 29.21 -4.26 5.21
C ALA A 152 28.75 -3.03 6.02
N GLY A 153 27.70 -3.15 6.84
CA GLY A 153 27.09 -2.01 7.57
C GLY A 153 26.52 -0.93 6.64
N SER A 154 26.22 -1.28 5.38
CA SER A 154 25.69 -0.32 4.41
C SER A 154 24.19 -0.08 4.64
N PRO A 155 23.69 1.16 4.50
CA PRO A 155 22.25 1.42 4.46
C PRO A 155 21.59 0.54 3.41
N LEU A 156 20.48 -0.13 3.78
CA LEU A 156 19.79 -1.09 2.93
C LEU A 156 18.32 -0.69 2.74
N SER A 157 17.89 -0.60 1.48
CA SER A 157 16.49 -0.39 1.11
C SER A 157 16.02 -1.52 0.18
N VAL A 158 15.34 -2.52 0.73
CA VAL A 158 14.62 -3.52 -0.07
C VAL A 158 13.30 -2.90 -0.52
N ILE A 159 13.07 -2.88 -1.83
CA ILE A 159 11.88 -2.30 -2.43
C ILE A 159 11.10 -3.35 -3.22
N GLY A 160 9.78 -3.24 -3.21
CA GLY A 160 8.91 -3.89 -4.19
C GLY A 160 8.79 -3.01 -5.45
N GLY A 161 7.56 -2.64 -5.82
CA GLY A 161 7.28 -1.74 -6.94
C GLY A 161 7.45 -0.24 -6.63
N GLY A 162 8.00 0.11 -5.47
CA GLY A 162 8.19 1.51 -5.05
C GLY A 162 6.90 2.32 -4.89
N SER A 163 5.77 1.67 -4.60
CA SER A 163 4.44 2.30 -4.57
C SER A 163 4.07 2.99 -3.26
N ASN A 164 4.83 2.73 -2.19
CA ASN A 164 4.60 3.27 -0.85
C ASN A 164 5.89 3.84 -0.24
N LEU A 165 6.68 4.52 -1.08
CA LEU A 165 7.99 5.05 -0.75
C LEU A 165 8.11 6.49 -1.24
N LEU A 166 8.54 7.39 -0.36
CA LEU A 166 9.00 8.73 -0.71
C LEU A 166 10.45 8.86 -0.27
N ALA A 167 11.37 8.96 -1.23
CA ALA A 167 12.79 9.10 -0.98
C ALA A 167 13.26 10.54 -1.23
N ALA A 168 14.25 10.98 -0.47
CA ALA A 168 14.84 12.30 -0.60
C ALA A 168 15.56 12.48 -1.95
N ASP A 169 15.72 13.73 -2.37
CA ASP A 169 16.48 14.09 -3.58
C ASP A 169 18.00 13.86 -3.41
N ALA A 170 18.48 13.77 -2.18
CA ALA A 170 19.87 13.48 -1.86
C ALA A 170 20.25 12.04 -2.24
N PRO A 171 21.52 11.78 -2.61
CA PRO A 171 21.97 10.43 -2.90
C PRO A 171 21.75 9.47 -1.72
N PHE A 172 21.26 8.27 -2.02
CA PHE A 172 21.21 7.17 -1.06
C PHE A 172 22.52 6.39 -1.13
N ASP A 173 23.39 6.63 -0.15
CA ASP A 173 24.71 6.02 -0.02
C ASP A 173 24.64 4.59 0.55
N GLY A 174 23.84 3.75 -0.11
CA GLY A 174 23.49 2.41 0.35
C GLY A 174 23.26 1.43 -0.79
N VAL A 175 22.68 0.29 -0.44
CA VAL A 175 22.27 -0.75 -1.39
C VAL A 175 20.75 -0.77 -1.47
N VAL A 176 20.21 -0.68 -2.68
CA VAL A 176 18.80 -0.89 -2.97
C VAL A 176 18.65 -2.25 -3.64
N VAL A 177 17.76 -3.09 -3.11
CA VAL A 177 17.50 -4.44 -3.64
C VAL A 177 16.04 -4.53 -4.06
N ARG A 178 15.79 -4.98 -5.28
CA ARG A 178 14.44 -5.32 -5.75
C ARG A 178 14.39 -6.79 -6.15
N ASP A 179 13.54 -7.57 -5.52
CA ASP A 179 13.33 -8.98 -5.87
C ASP A 179 12.72 -9.07 -7.28
N ALA A 180 13.45 -9.67 -8.22
CA ALA A 180 13.02 -9.79 -9.62
C ALA A 180 12.19 -11.04 -9.90
N ARG A 181 12.05 -11.94 -8.92
CA ARG A 181 11.29 -13.18 -9.06
C ARG A 181 9.79 -12.91 -9.22
N GLN A 182 9.12 -13.74 -10.01
CA GLN A 182 7.71 -13.56 -10.40
C GLN A 182 6.87 -14.84 -10.32
N ASP A 183 7.35 -15.94 -9.71
CA ASP A 183 6.61 -17.20 -9.73
C ASP A 183 5.36 -17.14 -8.85
N ILE A 184 4.23 -17.60 -9.39
CA ILE A 184 2.98 -17.87 -8.68
C ILE A 184 2.68 -19.37 -8.83
N ARG A 185 2.44 -20.03 -7.70
CA ARG A 185 2.30 -21.49 -7.59
C ARG A 185 0.98 -21.83 -6.93
N PHE A 186 0.10 -22.52 -7.66
CA PHE A 186 -1.20 -22.98 -7.19
C PHE A 186 -1.11 -24.41 -6.67
N GLY A 187 -1.50 -24.62 -5.42
CA GLY A 187 -1.62 -25.94 -4.83
C GLY A 187 -2.86 -26.70 -5.30
N SER A 188 -2.94 -27.97 -4.92
CA SER A 188 -4.16 -28.76 -5.09
C SER A 188 -5.28 -28.24 -4.17
N PRO A 189 -6.55 -28.31 -4.60
CA PRO A 189 -7.68 -28.00 -3.74
C PRO A 189 -7.72 -28.87 -2.49
N GLN A 190 -8.06 -28.26 -1.36
CA GLN A 190 -8.23 -28.89 -0.06
C GLN A 190 -9.70 -29.31 0.15
N ALA A 191 -9.95 -30.07 1.23
CA ALA A 191 -11.28 -30.58 1.57
C ALA A 191 -12.30 -29.47 1.93
N ASP A 192 -11.83 -28.29 2.35
CA ASP A 192 -12.64 -27.11 2.67
C ASP A 192 -12.83 -26.15 1.47
N ASP A 193 -12.61 -26.66 0.25
CA ASP A 193 -12.62 -25.90 -1.00
C ASP A 193 -11.60 -24.75 -1.09
N THR A 194 -10.60 -24.73 -0.21
CA THR A 194 -9.50 -23.78 -0.30
C THR A 194 -8.36 -24.25 -1.20
N VAL A 195 -7.59 -23.30 -1.73
CA VAL A 195 -6.37 -23.51 -2.50
C VAL A 195 -5.27 -22.66 -1.86
N ALA A 196 -4.14 -23.29 -1.55
CA ALA A 196 -2.93 -22.57 -1.16
C ALA A 196 -2.27 -22.00 -2.43
N VAL A 197 -2.10 -20.69 -2.49
CA VAL A 197 -1.44 -19.99 -3.59
C VAL A 197 -0.18 -19.32 -3.03
N SER A 198 0.98 -19.77 -3.47
CA SER A 198 2.28 -19.27 -3.03
C SER A 198 2.90 -18.41 -4.12
N ALA A 199 3.33 -17.20 -3.80
CA ALA A 199 3.97 -16.29 -4.74
C ALA A 199 5.29 -15.75 -4.19
N ASP A 200 6.27 -15.56 -5.09
CA ASP A 200 7.51 -14.87 -4.73
C ASP A 200 7.25 -13.43 -4.29
N ALA A 201 8.12 -12.89 -3.42
CA ALA A 201 7.95 -11.55 -2.89
C ALA A 201 8.01 -10.45 -3.97
N GLY A 202 8.71 -10.70 -5.07
CA GLY A 202 8.82 -9.82 -6.24
C GLY A 202 7.59 -9.79 -7.16
N CYS A 203 6.66 -10.74 -7.04
CA CYS A 203 5.47 -10.81 -7.89
C CYS A 203 4.66 -9.51 -7.84
N ASN A 204 4.28 -8.96 -8.99
CA ASN A 204 3.34 -7.83 -9.02
C ASN A 204 2.02 -8.22 -8.34
N TRP A 205 1.55 -7.41 -7.40
CA TRP A 205 0.36 -7.74 -6.62
C TRP A 205 -0.88 -7.88 -7.50
N ASP A 206 -1.09 -6.95 -8.44
CA ASP A 206 -2.29 -6.99 -9.25
C ASP A 206 -2.27 -8.10 -10.31
N ASP A 207 -1.09 -8.57 -10.72
CA ASP A 207 -0.95 -9.77 -11.54
C ASP A 207 -1.32 -11.02 -10.75
N PHE A 208 -0.86 -11.11 -9.49
CA PHE A 208 -1.27 -12.18 -8.57
C PHE A 208 -2.80 -12.22 -8.39
N VAL A 209 -3.44 -11.06 -8.22
CA VAL A 209 -4.90 -10.99 -8.13
C VAL A 209 -5.55 -11.39 -9.45
N ALA A 210 -5.09 -10.88 -10.59
CA ALA A 210 -5.63 -11.22 -11.91
C ALA A 210 -5.56 -12.73 -12.17
N GLU A 211 -4.43 -13.37 -11.87
CA GLU A 211 -4.23 -14.80 -12.07
C GLU A 211 -5.08 -15.64 -11.11
N SER A 212 -5.21 -15.22 -9.85
CA SER A 212 -6.09 -15.87 -8.87
C SER A 212 -7.55 -15.84 -9.34
N VAL A 213 -8.02 -14.69 -9.82
CA VAL A 213 -9.38 -14.53 -10.37
C VAL A 213 -9.58 -15.38 -11.62
N ALA A 214 -8.58 -15.46 -12.52
CA ALA A 214 -8.63 -16.30 -13.70
C ALA A 214 -8.72 -17.80 -13.37
N HIS A 215 -8.18 -18.23 -12.23
CA HIS A 215 -8.31 -19.59 -11.69
C HIS A 215 -9.62 -19.81 -10.91
N GLY A 216 -10.53 -18.83 -10.87
CA GLY A 216 -11.80 -18.94 -10.15
C GLY A 216 -11.62 -18.95 -8.62
N LEU A 217 -10.63 -18.21 -8.11
CA LEU A 217 -10.37 -18.09 -6.69
C LEU A 217 -10.86 -16.75 -6.15
N GLU A 218 -11.58 -16.79 -5.02
CA GLU A 218 -12.02 -15.63 -4.25
C GLU A 218 -11.17 -15.45 -2.97
N GLY A 219 -11.14 -14.21 -2.47
CA GLY A 219 -10.44 -13.83 -1.23
C GLY A 219 -9.41 -12.71 -1.41
N VAL A 220 -9.24 -12.16 -2.62
CA VAL A 220 -8.31 -11.05 -2.92
C VAL A 220 -8.80 -10.08 -3.99
N GLU A 221 -9.96 -10.34 -4.60
CA GLU A 221 -10.56 -9.52 -5.66
C GLU A 221 -10.86 -8.09 -5.23
N GLY A 222 -11.21 -7.87 -3.95
CA GLY A 222 -11.39 -6.55 -3.35
C GLY A 222 -10.10 -5.72 -3.28
N LEU A 223 -8.95 -6.38 -3.39
CA LEU A 223 -7.61 -5.79 -3.37
C LEU A 223 -7.04 -5.56 -4.79
N SER A 224 -7.86 -5.72 -5.83
CA SER A 224 -7.48 -5.47 -7.23
C SER A 224 -6.94 -4.06 -7.44
N GLY A 225 -5.92 -3.93 -8.27
CA GLY A 225 -5.31 -2.66 -8.67
C GLY A 225 -4.52 -1.94 -7.59
N ILE A 226 -4.23 -2.59 -6.45
CA ILE A 226 -3.25 -2.05 -5.48
C ILE A 226 -1.85 -2.16 -6.10
N PRO A 227 -1.10 -1.05 -6.24
CA PRO A 227 0.25 -1.11 -6.81
C PRO A 227 1.27 -1.71 -5.83
N GLY A 228 2.34 -2.29 -6.36
CA GLY A 228 3.43 -2.90 -5.58
C GLY A 228 3.48 -4.41 -5.76
N THR A 229 4.14 -5.09 -4.82
CA THR A 229 4.41 -6.53 -4.93
C THR A 229 3.77 -7.33 -3.81
N VAL A 230 3.66 -8.65 -4.02
CA VAL A 230 3.18 -9.61 -3.03
C VAL A 230 3.98 -9.53 -1.73
N GLY A 231 5.30 -9.40 -1.77
CA GLY A 231 6.12 -9.28 -0.57
C GLY A 231 5.81 -8.01 0.24
N ALA A 232 5.60 -6.88 -0.45
CA ALA A 232 5.25 -5.62 0.21
C ALA A 232 3.82 -5.63 0.80
N SER A 233 2.93 -6.47 0.27
CA SER A 233 1.52 -6.55 0.68
C SER A 233 1.36 -6.82 2.18
N VAL A 234 2.21 -7.68 2.75
CA VAL A 234 2.14 -8.13 4.14
C VAL A 234 2.88 -7.20 5.11
N VAL A 235 3.81 -6.37 4.64
CA VAL A 235 4.55 -5.45 5.51
C VAL A 235 3.59 -4.47 6.18
N GLN A 236 2.67 -3.90 5.42
CA GLN A 236 1.71 -2.93 5.93
C GLN A 236 0.26 -3.44 5.90
N ASN A 237 0.03 -4.74 5.78
CA ASN A 237 -1.31 -5.32 5.69
C ASN A 237 -2.20 -4.54 4.71
N ILE A 238 -1.86 -4.58 3.42
CA ILE A 238 -2.59 -3.80 2.41
C ILE A 238 -4.09 -4.09 2.51
N GLY A 239 -4.88 -3.05 2.31
CA GLY A 239 -6.32 -3.19 2.42
C GLY A 239 -7.07 -2.11 1.67
N ALA A 240 -8.16 -2.50 1.04
CA ALA A 240 -9.07 -1.63 0.32
C ALA A 240 -10.47 -2.24 0.36
N TYR A 241 -11.50 -1.38 0.31
CA TYR A 241 -12.89 -1.80 0.17
C TYR A 241 -13.33 -2.90 1.17
N GLY A 242 -12.96 -2.74 2.45
CA GLY A 242 -13.37 -3.65 3.51
C GLY A 242 -12.59 -4.96 3.59
N GLN A 243 -11.64 -5.19 2.67
CA GLN A 243 -10.75 -6.36 2.68
C GLN A 243 -9.32 -5.93 3.05
N GLU A 244 -8.60 -6.82 3.71
CA GLU A 244 -7.18 -6.70 4.04
C GLU A 244 -6.48 -8.01 3.71
N VAL A 245 -5.21 -7.98 3.29
CA VAL A 245 -4.50 -9.20 2.88
C VAL A 245 -4.40 -10.22 4.02
N ALA A 246 -4.40 -9.75 5.27
CA ALA A 246 -4.43 -10.58 6.47
C ALA A 246 -5.59 -11.59 6.52
N SER A 247 -6.71 -11.35 5.83
CA SER A 247 -7.82 -12.31 5.78
C SER A 247 -7.47 -13.60 5.06
N SER A 248 -6.46 -13.56 4.20
CA SER A 248 -6.12 -14.66 3.28
C SER A 248 -4.69 -15.17 3.47
N VAL A 249 -3.78 -14.43 4.12
CA VAL A 249 -2.41 -14.90 4.37
C VAL A 249 -2.41 -16.10 5.31
N ALA A 250 -1.83 -17.21 4.86
CA ALA A 250 -1.58 -18.39 5.67
C ALA A 250 -0.15 -18.40 6.22
N GLN A 251 0.82 -17.98 5.41
CA GLN A 251 2.23 -18.08 5.75
C GLN A 251 3.06 -17.02 5.01
N VAL A 252 4.13 -16.54 5.65
CA VAL A 252 5.16 -15.69 5.05
C VAL A 252 6.52 -16.33 5.30
N GLU A 253 7.28 -16.60 4.25
CA GLU A 253 8.69 -16.93 4.36
C GLU A 253 9.50 -15.63 4.34
N ALA A 254 10.43 -15.46 5.27
CA ALA A 254 11.28 -14.29 5.34
C ALA A 254 12.73 -14.63 5.70
N TRP A 255 13.65 -13.78 5.28
CA TRP A 255 15.01 -13.72 5.79
C TRP A 255 15.05 -12.85 7.06
N ASP A 256 15.41 -13.45 8.19
CA ASP A 256 15.67 -12.73 9.44
C ASP A 256 17.11 -12.20 9.43
N ARG A 257 17.25 -10.88 9.29
CA ARG A 257 18.54 -10.18 9.21
C ARG A 257 19.31 -10.20 10.52
N GLU A 258 18.62 -10.30 11.65
CA GLU A 258 19.28 -10.33 12.96
C GLU A 258 19.89 -11.71 13.23
N GLU A 259 19.12 -12.77 12.97
CA GLU A 259 19.55 -14.16 13.23
C GLU A 259 20.26 -14.80 12.04
N SER A 260 20.33 -14.11 10.91
CA SER A 260 20.91 -14.60 9.65
C SER A 260 20.38 -15.98 9.25
N ARG A 261 19.06 -16.15 9.26
CA ARG A 261 18.38 -17.40 8.89
C ARG A 261 17.04 -17.15 8.21
N THR A 262 16.58 -18.13 7.44
CA THR A 262 15.20 -18.12 6.95
C THR A 262 14.24 -18.48 8.08
N VAL A 263 13.11 -17.79 8.13
CA VAL A 263 12.00 -18.04 9.06
C VAL A 263 10.69 -18.18 8.30
N THR A 264 9.76 -18.90 8.92
CA THR A 264 8.36 -18.98 8.50
C THR A 264 7.52 -18.28 9.57
N LEU A 265 6.69 -17.33 9.14
CA LEU A 265 5.83 -16.52 10.00
C LEU A 265 4.37 -16.76 9.61
N ASP A 266 3.55 -17.16 10.58
CA ASP A 266 2.10 -17.27 10.42
C ASP A 266 1.40 -15.95 10.85
N PRO A 267 0.06 -15.83 10.73
CA PRO A 267 -0.66 -14.63 11.16
C PRO A 267 -0.47 -14.25 12.65
N GLN A 268 -0.23 -15.22 13.54
CA GLN A 268 0.02 -14.95 14.96
C GLN A 268 1.38 -14.27 15.17
N HIS A 269 2.40 -14.69 14.41
CA HIS A 269 3.70 -14.03 14.39
C HIS A 269 3.63 -12.66 13.71
N LEU A 270 2.87 -12.53 12.62
CA LEU A 270 2.77 -11.30 11.83
C LEU A 270 1.98 -10.20 12.54
N ARG A 271 1.08 -10.54 13.48
CA ARG A 271 0.32 -9.59 14.30
C ARG A 271 -0.27 -8.44 13.47
N PHE A 272 -1.01 -8.81 12.43
CA PHE A 272 -1.59 -7.84 11.51
C PHE A 272 -2.51 -6.86 12.25
N GLY A 273 -2.43 -5.60 11.84
CA GLY A 273 -3.31 -4.53 12.29
C GLY A 273 -3.58 -3.54 11.16
N TYR A 274 -4.31 -2.47 11.46
CA TYR A 274 -4.60 -1.44 10.46
C TYR A 274 -3.30 -0.78 9.97
N ARG A 275 -2.95 -1.03 8.70
CA ARG A 275 -1.71 -0.55 8.05
C ARG A 275 -0.42 -0.95 8.75
N MET A 276 -0.44 -2.08 9.46
CA MET A 276 0.65 -2.52 10.33
C MET A 276 0.81 -4.05 10.35
N SER A 277 2.04 -4.48 10.59
CA SER A 277 2.42 -5.85 10.93
C SER A 277 3.63 -5.81 11.86
N ALA A 278 4.00 -6.95 12.45
CA ALA A 278 5.26 -7.15 13.15
C ALA A 278 6.49 -6.85 12.26
N LEU A 279 6.37 -7.02 10.93
CA LEU A 279 7.42 -6.67 9.99
C LEU A 279 7.64 -5.15 10.00
N LYS A 280 6.59 -4.36 9.77
CA LYS A 280 6.68 -2.89 9.80
C LYS A 280 7.08 -2.38 11.18
N ALA A 281 6.54 -2.96 12.25
CA ALA A 281 6.93 -2.60 13.62
C ALA A 281 8.43 -2.81 13.90
N SER A 282 9.09 -3.77 13.23
CA SER A 282 10.54 -4.02 13.43
C SER A 282 11.48 -2.92 12.94
N MET A 283 10.97 -1.90 12.24
CA MET A 283 11.75 -0.76 11.71
C MET A 283 11.29 0.61 12.23
N TYR A 284 10.36 0.64 13.19
CA TYR A 284 9.81 1.87 13.77
C TYR A 284 9.73 1.75 15.29
N ASP A 285 10.22 2.76 16.00
CA ASP A 285 10.09 2.83 17.47
C ASP A 285 8.68 3.32 17.87
N ALA A 286 8.05 4.14 17.00
CA ALA A 286 6.67 4.58 17.11
C ALA A 286 6.11 4.88 15.69
N PRO A 287 4.79 5.08 15.52
CA PRO A 287 4.22 5.45 14.22
C PRO A 287 4.93 6.65 13.59
N ALA A 288 5.46 6.47 12.38
CA ALA A 288 6.27 7.44 11.64
C ALA A 288 7.54 7.94 12.37
N GLN A 289 8.02 7.22 13.38
CA GLN A 289 9.31 7.45 14.03
C GLN A 289 10.25 6.27 13.69
N PRO A 290 11.09 6.39 12.65
CA PRO A 290 12.03 5.36 12.25
C PRO A 290 12.91 4.91 13.42
N SER A 291 13.18 3.60 13.48
CA SER A 291 14.17 3.05 14.41
C SER A 291 15.58 3.21 13.86
N ASP A 292 16.58 3.32 14.74
CA ASP A 292 18.00 3.28 14.36
C ASP A 292 18.43 1.90 13.84
N ARG A 293 17.60 0.87 14.05
CA ARG A 293 17.82 -0.49 13.56
C ARG A 293 16.82 -0.82 12.47
N PHE A 294 17.32 -1.46 11.40
CA PHE A 294 16.47 -1.99 10.33
C PHE A 294 15.55 -0.93 9.67
N PHE A 295 15.92 0.35 9.65
CA PHE A 295 15.25 1.32 8.78
C PHE A 295 16.12 1.58 7.55
N PRO A 296 15.55 1.71 6.33
CA PRO A 296 14.14 1.64 5.93
C PRO A 296 13.62 0.23 5.57
N THR A 297 14.41 -0.81 5.80
CA THR A 297 14.04 -2.20 5.49
C THR A 297 13.81 -2.98 6.77
N PRO A 298 12.64 -3.59 7.03
CA PRO A 298 12.38 -4.41 8.22
C PRO A 298 13.48 -5.41 8.59
N ARG A 299 13.50 -5.86 9.86
CA ARG A 299 14.34 -7.01 10.29
C ARG A 299 14.11 -8.23 9.40
N PHE A 300 12.87 -8.43 8.97
CA PHE A 300 12.44 -9.56 8.17
C PHE A 300 12.22 -9.14 6.71
N VAL A 301 13.07 -9.63 5.80
CA VAL A 301 12.89 -9.43 4.36
C VAL A 301 12.04 -10.56 3.79
N VAL A 302 10.85 -10.24 3.31
CA VAL A 302 9.91 -11.24 2.77
C VAL A 302 10.50 -11.87 1.50
N LEU A 303 10.46 -13.21 1.45
CA LEU A 303 10.94 -14.01 0.31
C LEU A 303 9.80 -14.62 -0.49
N SER A 304 8.73 -15.04 0.18
CA SER A 304 7.51 -15.54 -0.45
C SER A 304 6.32 -15.40 0.50
N VAL A 305 5.10 -15.37 -0.06
CA VAL A 305 3.85 -15.33 0.70
C VAL A 305 2.93 -16.42 0.19
N THR A 306 2.33 -17.17 1.10
CA THR A 306 1.29 -18.16 0.82
C THR A 306 -0.04 -17.65 1.33
N LEU A 307 -1.01 -17.54 0.41
CA LEU A 307 -2.38 -17.19 0.71
C LEU A 307 -3.27 -18.43 0.59
N ARG A 308 -4.28 -18.53 1.45
CA ARG A 308 -5.35 -19.51 1.38
C ARG A 308 -6.59 -18.84 0.78
N LEU A 309 -6.87 -19.16 -0.48
CA LEU A 309 -8.01 -18.62 -1.23
C LEU A 309 -9.10 -19.67 -1.36
N HIS A 310 -10.34 -19.28 -1.58
CA HIS A 310 -11.46 -20.23 -1.74
C HIS A 310 -11.77 -20.40 -3.23
N ARG A 311 -12.12 -21.62 -3.63
CA ARG A 311 -12.70 -21.85 -4.96
C ARG A 311 -14.12 -21.33 -4.98
N GLY A 312 -14.40 -20.44 -5.92
CA GLY A 312 -15.73 -19.87 -6.05
C GLY A 312 -15.86 -19.10 -7.35
N ALA A 313 -16.91 -19.41 -8.12
CA ALA A 313 -17.28 -18.57 -9.26
C ALA A 313 -17.71 -17.17 -8.80
N GLU A 314 -18.18 -17.04 -7.55
CA GLU A 314 -18.68 -15.81 -6.95
C GLU A 314 -17.91 -15.42 -5.69
N GLY A 315 -17.82 -14.12 -5.42
CA GLY A 315 -17.30 -13.54 -4.17
C GLY A 315 -18.28 -12.59 -3.50
N THR A 316 -17.97 -12.16 -2.28
CA THR A 316 -18.86 -11.32 -1.45
C THR A 316 -18.51 -9.83 -1.56
N VAL A 317 -19.51 -8.98 -1.80
CA VAL A 317 -19.32 -7.52 -1.82
C VAL A 317 -19.33 -6.95 -0.41
N GLY A 318 -18.14 -6.73 0.15
CA GLY A 318 -17.98 -6.33 1.56
C GLY A 318 -18.09 -4.83 1.88
N TYR A 319 -18.28 -3.94 0.90
CA TYR A 319 -18.14 -2.50 1.13
C TYR A 319 -19.11 -1.62 0.35
N GLY A 320 -19.70 -0.63 1.03
CA GLY A 320 -20.81 0.17 0.48
C GLY A 320 -20.47 0.94 -0.80
N GLN A 321 -19.24 1.43 -0.96
CA GLN A 321 -18.86 2.09 -2.23
C GLN A 321 -18.78 1.11 -3.40
N LEU A 322 -18.29 -0.10 -3.14
CA LEU A 322 -18.21 -1.16 -4.14
C LEU A 322 -19.61 -1.65 -4.49
N ALA A 323 -20.45 -1.88 -3.48
CA ALA A 323 -21.87 -2.22 -3.61
C ALA A 323 -22.61 -1.19 -4.49
N LYS A 324 -22.43 0.11 -4.20
CA LYS A 324 -22.99 1.20 -5.01
C LYS A 324 -22.49 1.19 -6.47
N ALA A 325 -21.19 0.94 -6.68
CA ALA A 325 -20.62 0.90 -8.04
C ALA A 325 -21.14 -0.29 -8.86
N LEU A 326 -21.47 -1.38 -8.18
CA LEU A 326 -22.01 -2.61 -8.75
C LEU A 326 -23.54 -2.61 -8.85
N GLY A 327 -24.23 -1.68 -8.18
CA GLY A 327 -25.69 -1.65 -8.11
C GLY A 327 -26.27 -2.78 -7.25
N VAL A 328 -25.54 -3.21 -6.22
CA VAL A 328 -25.90 -4.28 -5.30
C VAL A 328 -25.86 -3.81 -3.85
N GLU A 329 -26.29 -4.66 -2.92
CA GLU A 329 -26.17 -4.44 -1.48
C GLU A 329 -24.88 -5.01 -0.90
N VAL A 330 -24.46 -4.49 0.26
CA VAL A 330 -23.33 -5.08 1.00
C VAL A 330 -23.72 -6.49 1.47
N GLY A 331 -22.89 -7.47 1.16
CA GLY A 331 -23.14 -8.89 1.44
C GLY A 331 -23.59 -9.69 0.22
N ASP A 332 -23.97 -9.04 -0.88
CA ASP A 332 -24.37 -9.75 -2.10
C ASP A 332 -23.19 -10.53 -2.70
N ARG A 333 -23.52 -11.68 -3.32
CA ARG A 333 -22.57 -12.55 -4.04
C ARG A 333 -22.66 -12.27 -5.54
N MET A 334 -21.52 -12.26 -6.23
CA MET A 334 -21.46 -12.09 -7.69
C MET A 334 -20.15 -12.61 -8.26
N PRO A 335 -20.03 -12.77 -9.60
CA PRO A 335 -18.80 -13.28 -10.20
C PRO A 335 -17.55 -12.52 -9.75
N VAL A 336 -16.52 -13.25 -9.32
CA VAL A 336 -15.28 -12.65 -8.77
C VAL A 336 -14.63 -11.68 -9.76
N ALA A 337 -14.67 -12.00 -11.06
CA ALA A 337 -14.21 -11.11 -12.12
C ALA A 337 -14.98 -9.79 -12.19
N ALA A 338 -16.31 -9.82 -11.98
CA ALA A 338 -17.13 -8.61 -11.96
C ALA A 338 -16.80 -7.72 -10.76
N ILE A 339 -16.50 -8.32 -9.60
CA ILE A 339 -16.02 -7.58 -8.41
C ILE A 339 -14.70 -6.89 -8.72
N ARG A 340 -13.73 -7.62 -9.28
CA ARG A 340 -12.43 -7.07 -9.71
C ARG A 340 -12.62 -5.88 -10.66
N ASP A 341 -13.43 -6.03 -11.70
CA ASP A 341 -13.67 -4.95 -12.68
C ASP A 341 -14.27 -3.70 -12.04
N ALA A 342 -15.21 -3.87 -11.11
CA ALA A 342 -15.79 -2.74 -10.39
C ALA A 342 -14.79 -2.07 -9.45
N VAL A 343 -13.97 -2.86 -8.74
CA VAL A 343 -12.89 -2.33 -7.90
C VAL A 343 -11.92 -1.50 -8.73
N LEU A 344 -11.47 -2.02 -9.88
CA LEU A 344 -10.57 -1.30 -10.79
C LEU A 344 -11.19 0.02 -11.26
N LYS A 345 -12.48 0.03 -11.66
CA LYS A 345 -13.20 1.25 -12.05
C LYS A 345 -13.29 2.28 -10.92
N VAL A 346 -13.63 1.86 -9.71
CA VAL A 346 -13.72 2.77 -8.54
C VAL A 346 -12.34 3.34 -8.19
N ARG A 347 -11.27 2.55 -8.29
CA ARG A 347 -9.90 3.02 -8.07
C ARG A 347 -9.45 4.01 -9.14
N ALA A 348 -9.74 3.72 -10.41
CA ALA A 348 -9.43 4.59 -11.54
C ALA A 348 -10.08 5.98 -11.36
N ALA A 349 -11.36 6.02 -10.97
CA ALA A 349 -12.10 7.26 -10.72
C ALA A 349 -11.52 8.13 -9.57
N LYS A 350 -10.61 7.57 -8.75
CA LYS A 350 -9.92 8.27 -7.66
C LYS A 350 -8.44 8.53 -7.94
N GLY A 351 -7.92 8.14 -9.12
CA GLY A 351 -6.48 8.16 -9.38
C GLY A 351 -5.69 7.19 -8.47
N MET A 352 -6.34 6.14 -7.96
CA MET A 352 -5.75 5.16 -7.03
C MET A 352 -5.23 3.91 -7.74
N LEU A 353 -5.07 3.96 -9.06
CA LEU A 353 -4.32 2.97 -9.83
C LEU A 353 -2.94 3.55 -10.15
N GLU A 354 -2.01 2.66 -10.51
CA GLU A 354 -0.70 3.07 -11.02
C GLU A 354 -0.82 3.70 -12.41
N ASP A 355 0.09 4.62 -12.75
CA ASP A 355 0.27 5.06 -14.14
C ASP A 355 1.01 3.97 -14.93
N ALA A 356 0.33 3.39 -15.91
CA ALA A 356 0.87 2.25 -16.64
C ALA A 356 2.05 2.61 -17.56
N HIS A 357 2.25 3.89 -17.91
CA HIS A 357 3.40 4.34 -18.70
C HIS A 357 4.74 4.15 -17.97
N ARG A 358 4.72 3.96 -16.65
CA ARG A 358 5.95 3.70 -15.91
C ARG A 358 6.66 2.42 -16.37
N TYR A 359 5.94 1.48 -16.98
CA TYR A 359 6.50 0.21 -17.45
C TYR A 359 7.26 0.37 -18.77
N ASP A 360 7.20 1.54 -19.40
CA ASP A 360 8.08 1.92 -20.52
C ASP A 360 9.50 2.27 -20.03
N ILE A 361 9.67 2.55 -18.73
CA ILE A 361 10.98 2.75 -18.13
C ILE A 361 11.74 1.41 -18.19
N PRO A 362 12.95 1.33 -18.78
CA PRO A 362 13.69 0.08 -18.91
C PRO A 362 13.91 -0.66 -17.58
N LEU A 363 14.09 0.08 -16.49
CA LEU A 363 14.24 -0.46 -15.15
C LEU A 363 12.97 -1.13 -14.61
N MET A 364 11.79 -0.80 -15.13
CA MET A 364 10.50 -1.39 -14.73
C MET A 364 10.01 -2.46 -15.70
N ALA A 365 10.70 -2.67 -16.83
CA ALA A 365 10.35 -3.71 -17.79
C ALA A 365 10.32 -5.10 -17.12
N GLY A 366 9.27 -5.87 -17.38
CA GLY A 366 9.09 -7.22 -16.81
C GLY A 366 8.63 -7.25 -15.35
N ALA A 367 8.54 -6.12 -14.64
CA ALA A 367 8.05 -6.06 -13.26
C ALA A 367 6.51 -6.21 -13.15
N LYS A 368 5.82 -6.30 -14.30
CA LYS A 368 4.39 -6.58 -14.45
C LYS A 368 4.17 -7.31 -15.76
N ARG A 369 3.21 -8.23 -15.80
CA ARG A 369 2.83 -9.01 -16.98
C ARG A 369 2.39 -8.10 -18.13
N ALA A 370 2.89 -8.39 -19.33
CA ALA A 370 2.73 -7.53 -20.49
C ALA A 370 1.26 -7.31 -20.88
N ASP A 371 0.42 -8.35 -20.85
CA ASP A 371 -1.01 -8.26 -21.12
C ASP A 371 -1.74 -7.38 -20.09
N THR A 372 -1.37 -7.47 -18.81
CA THR A 372 -1.93 -6.61 -17.75
C THR A 372 -1.50 -5.15 -17.92
N VAL A 373 -0.25 -4.89 -18.34
CA VAL A 373 0.22 -3.54 -18.70
C VAL A 373 -0.59 -2.99 -19.89
N GLN A 374 -0.78 -3.76 -20.95
CA GLN A 374 -1.54 -3.32 -22.13
C GLN A 374 -3.01 -3.01 -21.79
N ALA A 375 -3.65 -3.86 -20.98
CA ALA A 375 -5.00 -3.60 -20.50
C ALA A 375 -5.08 -2.32 -19.65
N ALA A 376 -4.09 -2.09 -18.77
CA ALA A 376 -4.03 -0.90 -17.93
C ALA A 376 -3.81 0.39 -18.75
N LEU A 377 -2.93 0.35 -19.75
CA LEU A 377 -2.71 1.45 -20.69
C LEU A 377 -4.00 1.79 -21.47
N GLN A 378 -4.71 0.77 -21.98
CA GLN A 378 -5.97 0.97 -22.68
C GLN A 378 -7.04 1.60 -21.76
N ALA A 379 -7.23 1.06 -20.56
CA ALA A 379 -8.18 1.60 -19.60
C ALA A 379 -7.82 3.03 -19.16
N GLN A 380 -6.54 3.35 -19.03
CA GLN A 380 -6.07 4.70 -18.72
C GLN A 380 -6.34 5.67 -19.88
N ARG A 381 -6.08 5.27 -21.12
CA ARG A 381 -6.43 6.07 -22.32
C ARG A 381 -7.92 6.38 -22.38
N GLU A 382 -8.76 5.38 -22.16
CA GLU A 382 -10.22 5.53 -22.15
C GLU A 382 -10.69 6.48 -21.04
N ALA A 383 -10.09 6.38 -19.85
CA ALA A 383 -10.48 7.20 -18.70
C ALA A 383 -10.00 8.65 -18.81
N THR A 384 -8.83 8.89 -19.40
CA THR A 384 -8.18 10.22 -19.45
C THR A 384 -8.37 10.94 -20.79
N GLY A 385 -8.69 10.21 -21.86
CA GLY A 385 -8.67 10.71 -23.23
C GLY A 385 -7.27 11.01 -23.76
N SER A 386 -6.21 10.49 -23.11
CA SER A 386 -4.81 10.75 -23.45
C SER A 386 -3.97 9.48 -23.44
N ASP A 387 -3.03 9.39 -24.38
CA ASP A 387 -1.98 8.37 -24.44
C ASP A 387 -0.75 8.74 -23.60
N GLY A 388 -0.86 9.78 -22.77
CA GLY A 388 0.21 10.27 -21.91
C GLY A 388 0.10 9.81 -20.46
N PRO A 389 1.11 10.16 -19.64
CA PRO A 389 1.09 9.90 -18.21
C PRO A 389 -0.09 10.58 -17.52
N ASP A 390 -0.63 9.94 -16.48
CA ASP A 390 -1.67 10.48 -15.62
C ASP A 390 -1.06 10.94 -14.29
N PHE A 391 -0.75 12.24 -14.20
CA PHE A 391 -0.15 12.83 -13.00
C PHE A 391 -1.04 12.76 -11.75
N ASN A 392 -2.33 12.40 -11.84
CA ASN A 392 -3.11 12.09 -10.64
C ASN A 392 -2.69 10.75 -9.99
N ARG A 393 -1.97 9.89 -10.73
CA ARG A 393 -1.48 8.58 -10.30
C ARG A 393 -0.01 8.61 -9.87
N HIS A 394 0.69 9.72 -10.10
CA HIS A 394 2.08 9.92 -9.67
C HIS A 394 2.10 10.24 -8.18
N SER A 395 1.83 9.24 -7.35
CA SER A 395 1.64 9.38 -5.90
C SER A 395 2.12 8.12 -5.17
N CYS A 396 2.10 8.15 -3.83
CA CYS A 396 2.20 6.95 -2.99
C CYS A 396 0.82 6.39 -2.60
N GLY A 397 -0.23 6.64 -3.39
CA GLY A 397 -1.60 6.34 -2.99
C GLY A 397 -2.10 7.29 -1.91
N SER A 398 -2.80 6.76 -0.90
CA SER A 398 -3.22 7.58 0.26
C SER A 398 -1.99 7.93 1.09
N PHE A 399 -1.61 9.20 1.15
CA PHE A 399 -0.40 9.63 1.82
C PHE A 399 -0.51 9.58 3.34
N PHE A 400 -1.70 9.83 3.89
CA PHE A 400 -1.95 9.77 5.32
C PHE A 400 -2.87 8.61 5.69
N MET A 401 -2.54 7.94 6.80
CA MET A 401 -3.41 6.95 7.40
C MET A 401 -4.67 7.61 7.97
N ASN A 402 -5.77 6.88 7.99
CA ASN A 402 -6.95 7.30 8.75
C ASN A 402 -6.63 7.27 10.24
N PRO A 403 -6.76 8.38 10.98
CA PRO A 403 -6.40 8.43 12.39
C PRO A 403 -7.39 7.61 13.22
N ILE A 404 -6.86 6.90 14.23
CA ILE A 404 -7.63 6.23 15.27
C ILE A 404 -7.48 7.06 16.53
N LEU A 405 -8.59 7.56 17.04
CA LEU A 405 -8.67 8.53 18.11
C LEU A 405 -9.21 7.88 19.39
N ASP A 406 -8.74 8.36 20.55
CA ASP A 406 -9.40 8.08 21.82
C ASP A 406 -10.76 8.83 21.93
N ASP A 407 -11.54 8.51 22.96
CA ASP A 407 -12.86 9.10 23.16
C ASP A 407 -12.81 10.63 23.35
N THR A 408 -11.75 11.16 23.96
CA THR A 408 -11.58 12.59 24.21
C THR A 408 -11.31 13.33 22.90
N GLN A 409 -10.45 12.78 22.05
CA GLN A 409 -10.15 13.30 20.73
C GLN A 409 -11.37 13.19 19.80
N ALA A 410 -12.05 12.04 19.78
CA ALA A 410 -13.22 11.79 18.93
C ALA A 410 -14.40 12.72 19.26
N ALA A 411 -14.57 13.11 20.53
CA ALA A 411 -15.59 14.05 20.99
C ALA A 411 -15.38 15.48 20.48
N ARG A 412 -14.15 15.85 20.09
CA ARG A 412 -13.83 17.18 19.51
C ARG A 412 -14.14 17.29 18.03
N LEU A 413 -14.31 16.16 17.34
CA LEU A 413 -14.64 16.16 15.93
C LEU A 413 -16.05 16.72 15.68
N PRO A 414 -16.27 17.42 14.55
CA PRO A 414 -17.61 17.83 14.13
C PRO A 414 -18.60 16.66 14.07
N GLN A 415 -19.89 16.94 14.25
CA GLN A 415 -20.91 15.89 14.35
C GLN A 415 -21.00 15.01 13.09
N ASP A 416 -20.76 15.60 11.92
CA ASP A 416 -20.80 14.95 10.60
C ASP A 416 -19.48 14.27 10.21
N ALA A 417 -18.42 14.40 11.01
CA ALA A 417 -17.18 13.67 10.78
C ALA A 417 -17.43 12.15 10.82
N PRO A 418 -16.95 11.37 9.83
CA PRO A 418 -17.12 9.92 9.82
C PRO A 418 -16.50 9.27 11.06
N ARG A 419 -17.21 8.35 11.70
CA ARG A 419 -16.75 7.62 12.89
C ARG A 419 -16.98 6.15 12.70
N PHE A 420 -15.91 5.38 12.82
CA PHE A 420 -15.93 3.93 12.70
C PHE A 420 -15.29 3.32 13.94
N PRO A 421 -15.89 2.29 14.56
CA PRO A 421 -15.24 1.56 15.63
C PRO A 421 -13.87 1.04 15.19
N ALA A 422 -12.89 1.14 16.07
CA ALA A 422 -11.54 0.66 15.86
C ALA A 422 -10.89 0.30 17.20
N VAL A 423 -9.68 -0.24 17.13
CA VAL A 423 -8.87 -0.59 18.30
C VAL A 423 -7.62 0.29 18.28
N LEU A 424 -7.32 0.93 19.40
CA LEU A 424 -6.10 1.70 19.59
C LEU A 424 -4.89 0.77 19.67
N PRO A 425 -3.67 1.27 19.44
CA PRO A 425 -2.45 0.47 19.66
C PRO A 425 -2.33 -0.10 21.09
N SER A 426 -2.95 0.54 22.08
CA SER A 426 -3.04 0.04 23.47
C SER A 426 -3.93 -1.20 23.63
N GLY A 427 -4.74 -1.53 22.62
CA GLY A 427 -5.78 -2.57 22.69
C GLY A 427 -7.14 -2.05 23.17
N GLU A 428 -7.24 -0.77 23.54
CA GLU A 428 -8.48 -0.14 23.97
C GLU A 428 -9.39 0.21 22.79
N SER A 429 -10.68 0.45 23.06
CA SER A 429 -11.61 0.93 22.05
C SER A 429 -11.19 2.32 21.56
N GLY A 430 -11.24 2.52 20.25
CA GLY A 430 -10.98 3.80 19.62
C GLY A 430 -11.97 4.10 18.50
N THR A 431 -11.94 5.34 18.02
CA THR A 431 -12.73 5.78 16.88
C THR A 431 -11.82 6.11 15.70
N LYS A 432 -11.90 5.32 14.63
CA LYS A 432 -11.26 5.66 13.36
C LYS A 432 -12.10 6.70 12.62
N THR A 433 -11.47 7.76 12.13
CA THR A 433 -12.11 8.77 11.29
C THR A 433 -11.43 8.90 9.92
N SER A 434 -12.05 9.61 8.99
CA SER A 434 -11.56 9.73 7.60
C SER A 434 -10.55 10.87 7.47
N ALA A 435 -9.29 10.55 7.18
CA ALA A 435 -8.27 11.56 6.89
C ALA A 435 -8.63 12.40 5.66
N ALA A 436 -9.23 11.79 4.63
CA ALA A 436 -9.71 12.51 3.44
C ALA A 436 -10.74 13.59 3.79
N TRP A 437 -11.64 13.28 4.74
CA TRP A 437 -12.67 14.20 5.21
C TRP A 437 -12.04 15.35 6.00
N LEU A 438 -11.12 15.05 6.92
CA LEU A 438 -10.41 16.06 7.71
C LEU A 438 -9.62 17.03 6.82
N ILE A 439 -8.88 16.51 5.85
CA ILE A 439 -8.09 17.32 4.90
C ILE A 439 -9.00 18.28 4.12
N ASP A 440 -10.11 17.77 3.57
CA ASP A 440 -11.06 18.57 2.81
C ASP A 440 -11.74 19.65 3.68
N HIS A 441 -12.12 19.32 4.92
CA HIS A 441 -12.79 20.25 5.84
C HIS A 441 -11.82 21.22 6.53
N ALA A 442 -10.51 20.96 6.48
CA ALA A 442 -9.47 21.95 6.83
C ALA A 442 -9.19 22.94 5.68
N GLY A 443 -9.88 22.82 4.54
CA GLY A 443 -9.76 23.73 3.38
C GLY A 443 -8.83 23.23 2.28
N PHE A 444 -8.28 22.02 2.40
CA PHE A 444 -7.39 21.43 1.40
C PHE A 444 -8.17 20.52 0.44
N HIS A 445 -8.90 21.15 -0.48
CA HIS A 445 -9.72 20.43 -1.47
C HIS A 445 -8.87 19.71 -2.53
N ARG A 446 -9.50 18.84 -3.32
CA ARG A 446 -8.86 18.20 -4.48
C ARG A 446 -8.22 19.24 -5.38
N GLY A 447 -6.97 18.99 -5.80
CA GLY A 447 -6.18 19.94 -6.59
C GLY A 447 -5.49 21.04 -5.79
N TYR A 448 -5.61 21.09 -4.46
CA TYR A 448 -4.88 22.04 -3.62
C TYR A 448 -3.37 21.94 -3.85
N ALA A 449 -2.72 23.09 -3.98
CA ALA A 449 -1.28 23.25 -4.06
C ALA A 449 -0.85 24.41 -3.16
N VAL A 450 0.36 24.35 -2.61
CA VAL A 450 0.89 25.38 -1.69
C VAL A 450 1.02 26.76 -2.35
N ALA A 451 1.20 26.77 -3.68
CA ALA A 451 1.19 27.97 -4.52
C ALA A 451 0.67 27.63 -5.92
N ALA A 452 0.24 28.65 -6.66
CA ALA A 452 -0.14 28.50 -8.06
C ALA A 452 1.07 28.01 -8.88
N GLY A 453 0.88 26.91 -9.62
CA GLY A 453 1.95 26.31 -10.44
C GLY A 453 2.99 25.52 -9.65
N ALA A 454 2.78 25.26 -8.36
CA ALA A 454 3.68 24.39 -7.60
C ALA A 454 3.76 22.99 -8.25
N PRO A 455 4.93 22.34 -8.23
CA PRO A 455 5.14 21.07 -8.90
C PRO A 455 4.49 19.90 -8.15
N ALA A 456 4.06 20.10 -6.90
CA ALA A 456 3.30 19.16 -6.10
C ALA A 456 1.89 19.68 -5.81
N SER A 457 0.88 18.81 -5.89
CA SER A 457 -0.50 19.14 -5.48
C SER A 457 -1.21 17.91 -4.92
N LEU A 458 -2.31 18.13 -4.19
CA LEU A 458 -3.30 17.07 -4.00
C LEU A 458 -3.86 16.67 -5.37
N SER A 459 -4.16 15.38 -5.54
CA SER A 459 -4.82 14.87 -6.74
C SER A 459 -6.13 15.60 -6.98
N THR A 460 -6.45 15.85 -8.25
CA THR A 460 -7.73 16.43 -8.64
C THR A 460 -8.88 15.44 -8.49
N LEU A 461 -8.58 14.15 -8.26
CA LEU A 461 -9.54 13.06 -8.10
C LEU A 461 -9.74 12.64 -6.64
N HIS A 462 -8.73 12.79 -5.78
CA HIS A 462 -8.81 12.33 -4.38
C HIS A 462 -7.88 13.09 -3.41
N THR A 463 -8.43 13.62 -2.31
CA THR A 463 -7.68 14.51 -1.38
C THR A 463 -6.54 13.81 -0.63
N LEU A 464 -6.59 12.48 -0.45
CA LEU A 464 -5.50 11.76 0.22
C LEU A 464 -4.25 11.55 -0.64
N ALA A 465 -4.33 11.72 -1.97
CA ALA A 465 -3.20 11.49 -2.83
C ALA A 465 -2.40 12.78 -3.03
N LEU A 466 -1.18 12.82 -2.51
CA LEU A 466 -0.19 13.84 -2.85
C LEU A 466 0.50 13.42 -4.15
N THR A 467 0.51 14.33 -5.12
CA THR A 467 0.92 14.02 -6.50
C THR A 467 2.07 14.87 -6.97
N ASN A 468 3.01 14.22 -7.66
CA ASN A 468 4.00 14.88 -8.50
C ASN A 468 3.32 15.30 -9.82
N ARG A 469 3.38 16.59 -10.16
CA ARG A 469 2.77 17.15 -11.38
C ARG A 469 3.71 17.13 -12.60
N GLY A 470 4.81 16.40 -12.50
CA GLY A 470 5.77 16.13 -13.56
C GLY A 470 7.21 16.52 -13.23
N SER A 471 7.41 17.43 -12.28
CA SER A 471 8.74 17.96 -11.92
C SER A 471 8.96 18.14 -10.42
N ALA A 472 8.10 17.54 -9.58
CA ALA A 472 8.23 17.65 -8.14
C ALA A 472 9.52 16.99 -7.65
N ARG A 473 10.12 17.63 -6.65
CA ARG A 473 11.16 17.07 -5.80
C ARG A 473 10.57 16.53 -4.52
N ALA A 474 11.36 15.76 -3.77
CA ALA A 474 10.94 15.23 -2.47
C ALA A 474 10.59 16.36 -1.51
N ALA A 475 11.34 17.46 -1.58
CA ALA A 475 11.08 18.67 -0.79
C ALA A 475 9.70 19.28 -1.07
N ASP A 476 9.23 19.29 -2.32
CA ASP A 476 7.93 19.86 -2.69
C ASP A 476 6.78 19.00 -2.15
N ILE A 477 6.91 17.67 -2.26
CA ILE A 477 5.94 16.73 -1.67
C ILE A 477 5.93 16.86 -0.15
N ALA A 478 7.10 16.99 0.48
CA ALA A 478 7.25 17.16 1.93
C ALA A 478 6.64 18.49 2.43
N GLU A 479 6.80 19.58 1.68
CA GLU A 479 6.16 20.86 2.00
C GLU A 479 4.63 20.79 1.93
N LEU A 480 4.10 20.18 0.88
CA LEU A 480 2.66 19.93 0.74
C LEU A 480 2.13 19.05 1.89
N ALA A 481 2.84 17.98 2.22
CA ALA A 481 2.48 17.08 3.32
C ALA A 481 2.47 17.80 4.67
N ARG A 482 3.49 18.61 4.97
CA ARG A 482 3.55 19.44 6.18
C ARG A 482 2.38 20.40 6.26
N THR A 483 2.12 21.13 5.19
CA THR A 483 1.05 22.14 5.12
C THR A 483 -0.31 21.51 5.41
N VAL A 484 -0.61 20.37 4.77
CA VAL A 484 -1.86 19.64 4.98
C VAL A 484 -1.97 19.09 6.40
N ARG A 485 -0.92 18.42 6.90
CA ARG A 485 -0.91 17.84 8.24
C ARG A 485 -1.10 18.92 9.32
N ASP A 486 -0.33 19.99 9.24
CA ASP A 486 -0.34 21.04 10.26
C ASP A 486 -1.66 21.83 10.22
N GLY A 487 -2.25 22.02 9.03
CA GLY A 487 -3.58 22.62 8.91
C GLY A 487 -4.71 21.74 9.47
N VAL A 488 -4.64 20.41 9.29
CA VAL A 488 -5.59 19.47 9.92
C VAL A 488 -5.42 19.46 11.44
N GLU A 489 -4.18 19.49 11.93
CA GLU A 489 -3.90 19.59 13.36
C GLU A 489 -4.42 20.90 13.96
N GLN A 490 -4.25 22.03 13.26
CA GLN A 490 -4.79 23.32 13.67
C GLN A 490 -6.33 23.32 13.71
N ALA A 491 -6.98 22.72 12.71
CA ALA A 491 -8.44 22.72 12.59
C ALA A 491 -9.13 21.76 13.57
N PHE A 492 -8.53 20.59 13.84
CA PHE A 492 -9.20 19.51 14.56
C PHE A 492 -8.44 18.99 15.79
N GLY A 493 -7.20 19.44 16.02
CA GLY A 493 -6.33 18.88 17.05
C GLY A 493 -5.89 17.43 16.75
N VAL A 494 -5.91 17.03 15.47
CA VAL A 494 -5.56 15.68 15.02
C VAL A 494 -4.32 15.75 14.14
N ARG A 495 -3.22 15.15 14.58
CA ARG A 495 -2.00 15.06 13.77
C ARG A 495 -2.03 13.84 12.87
N LEU A 496 -1.96 14.06 11.56
CA LEU A 496 -1.96 12.98 10.57
C LEU A 496 -0.59 12.28 10.51
N VAL A 497 -0.63 10.95 10.35
CA VAL A 497 0.54 10.08 10.25
C VAL A 497 0.71 9.63 8.80
N PRO A 498 1.90 9.78 8.19
CA PRO A 498 2.14 9.30 6.84
C PRO A 498 2.05 7.76 6.74
N GLU A 499 1.43 7.28 5.68
CA GLU A 499 1.43 5.87 5.27
C GLU A 499 2.73 5.42 4.56
N PRO A 500 3.33 6.22 3.65
CA PRO A 500 4.55 5.80 2.95
C PRO A 500 5.77 5.77 3.84
N VAL A 501 6.73 4.90 3.49
CA VAL A 501 8.07 4.89 4.08
C VAL A 501 8.81 6.14 3.58
N LEU A 502 9.37 6.91 4.51
CA LEU A 502 10.08 8.17 4.22
C LEU A 502 11.58 7.94 4.32
N VAL A 503 12.30 7.90 3.20
CA VAL A 503 13.75 7.64 3.19
C VAL A 503 14.52 8.94 3.03
N GLY A 504 15.14 9.40 4.12
CA GLY A 504 15.87 10.67 4.14
C GLY A 504 14.97 11.92 4.05
N VAL A 505 13.66 11.76 4.20
CA VAL A 505 12.66 12.85 4.14
C VAL A 505 12.07 13.07 5.52
N THR A 506 11.98 14.33 5.93
CA THR A 506 11.32 14.76 7.17
C THR A 506 10.44 15.95 6.89
N PHE A 507 9.27 16.04 7.53
CA PHE A 507 8.39 17.19 7.38
C PHE A 507 7.57 17.49 8.61
#